data_AF-A0AAV7QB55-F1
#
_entry.id   AF-A0AAV7QB55-F1
#
_cell.length_a   1.000
_cell.length_b   1.000
_cell.length_c   1.000
_cell.angle_alpha   90.00
_cell.angle_beta   90.00
_cell.angle_gamma   90.00
#
_symmetry.space_group_name_H-M   'P 1'
#
loop_
_entity.id
_entity.type
_entity.pdbx_description
1 polymer ?
#
loop_
_entity_poly.entity_id
_entity_poly.type
_entity_poly.pdbx_seq_one_letter_code
_entity_poly.pdbx_strand_id
1 'polypeptide(L)'
;MPGNKPNHKPVSKPARQLLFSEALQHKRLTPTKINPQTSPPLNESTTMPDKDQSTTMDRILQEITTVSRRIEGMDASITSLTLETKSMRSDIAGFQSRVTGLEQRMGSLETQINTSQVREQDFIYLRSKLTDMEDRSRRDNIRILGIPENEEGSDMQTFLTSTLPKMISLDFDPPLEFQRAHRIGPKRSDNSSRPRPIIACLLRHNQTRQILQVARNHGPFRIDQHEIRITADYSKETNERRKAFLALRPRLRKLEMKYGLFDPARMWVTKNGVSKDFYNHDELRLFLDSYQSQPMDSYNTDSEHDIVGGSDRAEPPTRE
;
A
#
# COMPACT_ATOMS: atom_id res chain seq x y z
N MET A 1 14.15 0.82 -36.67
CA MET A 1 13.63 -0.45 -37.25
C MET A 1 14.09 -1.60 -36.35
N PRO A 2 13.22 -2.56 -36.01
CA PRO A 2 11.97 -2.50 -35.22
C PRO A 2 12.21 -3.17 -33.83
N GLY A 3 11.37 -3.12 -32.79
CA GLY A 3 9.96 -2.78 -32.64
C GLY A 3 9.32 -3.88 -31.77
N ASN A 4 9.01 -3.61 -30.50
CA ASN A 4 8.16 -4.50 -29.70
C ASN A 4 7.28 -3.66 -28.75
N LYS A 5 5.99 -3.59 -29.08
CA LYS A 5 4.94 -2.93 -28.28
C LYS A 5 4.23 -3.99 -27.43
N PRO A 6 3.85 -3.73 -26.18
CA PRO A 6 2.82 -4.52 -25.52
C PRO A 6 1.43 -4.04 -25.97
N ASN A 7 0.60 -5.04 -26.26
CA ASN A 7 -0.70 -4.97 -26.89
C ASN A 7 -1.77 -4.88 -25.78
N HIS A 8 -2.38 -3.70 -25.56
CA HIS A 8 -3.51 -3.57 -24.65
C HIS A 8 -4.83 -3.52 -25.44
N LYS A 9 -5.56 -4.64 -25.39
CA LYS A 9 -6.97 -4.74 -25.79
C LYS A 9 -7.84 -3.92 -24.83
N PRO A 10 -8.84 -3.16 -25.31
CA PRO A 10 -9.87 -2.62 -24.43
C PRO A 10 -10.85 -3.75 -24.04
N VAL A 11 -10.99 -3.97 -22.74
CA VAL A 11 -11.98 -4.89 -22.16
C VAL A 11 -13.34 -4.20 -22.20
N SER A 12 -14.25 -4.81 -22.93
CA SER A 12 -15.69 -4.54 -22.93
C SER A 12 -16.34 -5.09 -21.65
N LYS A 13 -17.25 -4.30 -21.05
CA LYS A 13 -18.51 -4.64 -20.33
C LYS A 13 -18.76 -3.70 -19.13
N PRO A 14 -19.99 -3.62 -18.57
CA PRO A 14 -21.29 -3.55 -19.23
C PRO A 14 -22.14 -2.37 -18.70
N ALA A 15 -23.28 -2.14 -19.34
CA ALA A 15 -24.32 -1.20 -18.93
C ALA A 15 -24.74 -1.38 -17.46
N ARG A 16 -24.89 -0.26 -16.73
CA ARG A 16 -25.70 -0.22 -15.51
C ARG A 16 -26.64 0.97 -15.54
N GLN A 17 -27.90 0.58 -15.48
CA GLN A 17 -29.13 1.32 -15.62
C GLN A 17 -29.61 1.71 -14.22
N LEU A 18 -29.74 3.00 -13.91
CA LEU A 18 -30.53 3.56 -12.80
C LEU A 18 -30.91 5.01 -13.21
N LEU A 19 -32.10 5.21 -13.76
CA LEU A 19 -33.29 5.70 -13.07
C LEU A 19 -33.10 7.08 -12.41
N PHE A 20 -33.51 8.12 -13.12
CA PHE A 20 -34.32 9.19 -12.52
C PHE A 20 -35.34 9.68 -13.55
N SER A 21 -36.59 9.31 -13.30
CA SER A 21 -37.81 9.78 -13.95
C SER A 21 -38.46 10.85 -13.07
N GLU A 22 -39.39 11.60 -13.68
CA GLU A 22 -40.21 12.70 -13.15
C GLU A 22 -39.58 14.10 -13.29
N ALA A 23 -40.25 15.12 -13.81
CA ALA A 23 -41.57 15.26 -14.42
C ALA A 23 -41.56 16.58 -15.22
N LEU A 24 -42.34 16.67 -16.29
CA LEU A 24 -43.10 17.87 -16.67
C LEU A 24 -44.03 17.53 -17.85
N GLN A 25 -45.30 17.37 -17.49
CA GLN A 25 -46.43 17.21 -18.40
C GLN A 25 -46.73 18.56 -19.07
N HIS A 26 -46.97 18.60 -20.38
CA HIS A 26 -48.06 19.40 -20.95
C HIS A 26 -48.60 18.78 -22.26
N LYS A 27 -49.85 18.32 -22.14
CA LYS A 27 -50.93 18.11 -23.12
C LYS A 27 -50.58 18.08 -24.63
N ARG A 28 -50.64 16.88 -25.21
CA ARG A 28 -50.93 16.66 -26.64
C ARG A 28 -52.43 16.88 -26.90
N LEU A 29 -52.78 17.64 -27.93
CA LEU A 29 -54.09 17.62 -28.57
C LEU A 29 -54.06 16.64 -29.75
N THR A 30 -55.06 15.78 -29.83
CA THR A 30 -55.29 14.75 -30.85
C THR A 30 -55.97 15.34 -32.10
N PRO A 31 -55.70 14.84 -33.33
CA PRO A 31 -56.54 15.14 -34.48
C PRO A 31 -57.61 14.06 -34.69
N THR A 32 -58.87 14.49 -34.79
CA THR A 32 -60.03 13.65 -35.10
C THR A 32 -60.14 13.43 -36.62
N LYS A 33 -60.35 12.17 -37.02
CA LYS A 33 -60.59 11.72 -38.41
C LYS A 33 -62.02 12.02 -38.86
N ILE A 34 -62.21 12.34 -40.14
CA ILE A 34 -63.48 12.13 -40.87
C ILE A 34 -63.16 11.52 -42.25
N ASN A 35 -63.89 10.45 -42.58
CA ASN A 35 -63.81 9.60 -43.79
C ASN A 35 -64.94 9.99 -44.79
N PRO A 36 -64.90 9.57 -46.08
CA PRO A 36 -65.62 10.21 -47.19
C PRO A 36 -66.85 9.45 -47.74
N GLN A 37 -67.47 10.11 -48.73
CA GLN A 37 -68.35 9.64 -49.82
C GLN A 37 -69.86 9.82 -49.66
N THR A 38 -70.50 10.52 -50.62
CA THR A 38 -71.33 9.93 -51.72
C THR A 38 -71.79 11.01 -52.72
N SER A 39 -72.04 10.62 -53.97
CA SER A 39 -72.64 11.39 -55.09
C SER A 39 -73.63 10.47 -55.85
N PRO A 40 -74.35 10.88 -56.92
CA PRO A 40 -75.29 12.00 -57.18
C PRO A 40 -76.71 11.44 -57.63
N PRO A 41 -77.65 12.18 -58.28
CA PRO A 41 -77.58 12.46 -59.74
C PRO A 41 -78.25 13.78 -60.29
N LEU A 42 -77.95 14.03 -61.58
CA LEU A 42 -78.50 14.86 -62.70
C LEU A 42 -79.89 15.52 -62.52
N ASN A 43 -80.23 16.72 -63.06
CA ASN A 43 -80.12 17.15 -64.46
C ASN A 43 -80.31 18.69 -64.67
N GLU A 44 -79.75 19.18 -65.78
CA GLU A 44 -80.09 20.34 -66.65
C GLU A 44 -80.16 21.80 -66.17
N SER A 45 -79.17 22.57 -66.65
CA SER A 45 -79.24 23.84 -67.39
C SER A 45 -80.19 24.96 -66.94
N THR A 46 -79.63 26.13 -66.59
CA THR A 46 -79.80 27.44 -67.29
C THR A 46 -79.22 28.57 -66.41
N THR A 47 -78.10 29.13 -66.87
CA THR A 47 -77.66 30.54 -66.82
C THR A 47 -78.02 31.43 -65.61
N MET A 48 -76.99 31.88 -64.87
CA MET A 48 -76.56 33.31 -64.69
C MET A 48 -75.64 33.43 -63.45
N PRO A 49 -74.39 33.97 -63.56
CA PRO A 49 -73.43 34.05 -62.46
C PRO A 49 -73.37 35.46 -61.84
N ASP A 50 -73.36 35.58 -60.50
CA ASP A 50 -72.62 36.68 -59.82
C ASP A 50 -72.54 36.62 -58.27
N LYS A 51 -73.26 35.72 -57.59
CA LYS A 51 -73.24 35.65 -56.10
C LYS A 51 -72.23 34.68 -55.49
N ASP A 52 -71.77 33.68 -56.24
CA ASP A 52 -70.85 32.63 -55.75
C ASP A 52 -69.37 33.05 -55.73
N GLN A 53 -68.98 34.04 -56.54
CA GLN A 53 -67.60 34.55 -56.54
C GLN A 53 -67.31 35.36 -55.27
N SER A 54 -68.30 36.10 -54.74
CA SER A 54 -68.16 36.88 -53.50
C SER A 54 -67.97 36.00 -52.27
N THR A 55 -68.77 34.93 -52.11
CA THR A 55 -68.68 34.00 -50.98
C THR A 55 -67.42 33.14 -51.02
N THR A 56 -66.92 32.82 -52.23
CA THR A 56 -65.65 32.11 -52.42
C THR A 56 -64.47 33.00 -52.05
N MET A 57 -64.52 34.29 -52.42
CA MET A 57 -63.46 35.24 -52.12
C MET A 57 -63.38 35.56 -50.61
N ASP A 58 -64.52 35.66 -49.92
CA ASP A 58 -64.55 35.81 -48.46
C ASP A 58 -63.94 34.60 -47.72
N ARG A 59 -64.18 33.38 -48.21
CA ARG A 59 -63.52 32.17 -47.67
C ARG A 59 -62.02 32.18 -47.86
N ILE A 60 -61.54 32.61 -49.03
CA ILE A 60 -60.10 32.74 -49.32
C ILE A 60 -59.47 33.79 -48.39
N LEU A 61 -60.12 34.93 -48.17
CA LEU A 61 -59.65 35.95 -47.22
C LEU A 61 -59.62 35.42 -45.78
N GLN A 62 -60.59 34.61 -45.38
CA GLN A 62 -60.61 33.97 -44.05
C GLN A 62 -59.50 32.91 -43.88
N GLU A 63 -59.20 32.14 -44.92
CA GLU A 63 -58.07 31.21 -44.96
C GLU A 63 -56.73 31.97 -44.88
N ILE A 64 -56.55 33.04 -45.68
CA ILE A 64 -55.36 33.88 -45.67
C ILE A 64 -55.13 34.49 -44.29
N THR A 65 -56.16 35.08 -43.66
CA THR A 65 -56.05 35.64 -42.30
C THR A 65 -55.72 34.58 -41.26
N THR A 66 -56.23 33.36 -41.41
CA THR A 66 -55.90 32.24 -40.54
C THR A 66 -54.45 31.78 -40.72
N VAL A 67 -53.96 31.73 -41.97
CA VAL A 67 -52.56 31.43 -42.29
C VAL A 67 -51.63 32.52 -41.75
N SER A 68 -51.95 33.81 -41.93
CA SER A 68 -51.18 34.92 -41.38
C SER A 68 -51.03 34.83 -39.87
N ARG A 69 -52.12 34.54 -39.14
CA ARG A 69 -52.07 34.35 -37.68
C ARG A 69 -51.18 33.16 -37.27
N ARG A 70 -51.18 32.08 -38.07
CA ARG A 70 -50.29 30.92 -37.84
C ARG A 70 -48.83 31.27 -38.09
N ILE A 71 -48.54 32.07 -39.13
CA ILE A 71 -47.19 32.56 -39.42
C ILE A 71 -46.68 33.43 -38.27
N GLU A 72 -47.50 34.38 -37.78
CA GLU A 72 -47.15 35.20 -36.62
C GLU A 72 -46.86 34.35 -35.36
N GLY A 73 -47.69 33.32 -35.11
CA GLY A 73 -47.45 32.37 -34.02
C GLY A 73 -46.18 31.54 -34.19
N MET A 74 -45.84 31.18 -35.44
CA MET A 74 -44.57 30.52 -35.76
C MET A 74 -43.37 31.46 -35.55
N ASP A 75 -43.46 32.72 -35.97
CA ASP A 75 -42.40 33.72 -35.77
C ASP A 75 -42.11 33.96 -34.29
N ALA A 76 -43.17 34.05 -33.47
CA ALA A 76 -43.03 34.14 -32.02
C ALA A 76 -42.33 32.91 -31.43
N SER A 77 -42.71 31.70 -31.88
CA SER A 77 -42.11 30.44 -31.44
C SER A 77 -40.64 30.32 -31.86
N ILE A 78 -40.32 30.69 -33.10
CA ILE A 78 -38.94 30.71 -33.63
C ILE A 78 -38.10 31.70 -32.82
N THR A 79 -38.64 32.88 -32.49
CA THR A 79 -37.95 33.88 -31.67
C THR A 79 -37.63 33.32 -30.28
N SER A 80 -38.59 32.66 -29.64
CA SER A 80 -38.40 31.99 -28.34
C SER A 80 -37.32 30.91 -28.40
N LEU A 81 -37.37 30.01 -29.38
CA LEU A 81 -36.36 28.98 -29.57
C LEU A 81 -34.98 29.57 -29.86
N THR A 82 -34.92 30.70 -30.56
CA THR A 82 -33.66 31.42 -30.84
C THR A 82 -33.04 31.99 -29.56
N LEU A 83 -33.86 32.45 -28.61
CA LEU A 83 -33.39 32.91 -27.30
C LEU A 83 -32.90 31.75 -26.43
N GLU A 84 -33.65 30.66 -26.37
CA GLU A 84 -33.30 29.47 -25.59
C GLU A 84 -32.01 28.81 -26.12
N THR A 85 -31.84 28.73 -27.44
CA THR A 85 -30.60 28.24 -28.07
C THR A 85 -29.40 29.13 -27.80
N LYS A 86 -29.56 30.46 -27.75
CA LYS A 86 -28.50 31.38 -27.29
C LYS A 86 -28.14 31.15 -25.83
N SER A 87 -29.13 30.95 -24.96
CA SER A 87 -28.90 30.63 -23.54
C SER A 87 -28.13 29.31 -23.40
N MET A 88 -28.58 28.24 -24.04
CA MET A 88 -27.90 26.94 -24.03
C MET A 88 -26.46 27.04 -24.54
N ARG A 89 -26.21 27.85 -25.58
CA ARG A 89 -24.85 28.08 -26.08
C ARG A 89 -23.96 28.76 -25.05
N SER A 90 -24.50 29.70 -24.27
CA SER A 90 -23.80 30.33 -23.15
C SER A 90 -23.47 29.32 -22.05
N ASP A 91 -24.44 28.48 -21.66
CA ASP A 91 -24.24 27.45 -20.64
C ASP A 91 -23.20 26.41 -21.08
N ILE A 92 -23.24 25.98 -22.34
CA ILE A 92 -22.24 25.06 -22.91
C ILE A 92 -20.85 25.68 -22.86
N ALA A 93 -20.69 26.96 -23.21
CA ALA A 93 -19.41 27.65 -23.10
C ALA A 93 -18.91 27.71 -21.64
N GLY A 94 -19.83 27.96 -20.69
CA GLY A 94 -19.53 27.92 -19.26
C GLY A 94 -19.08 26.53 -18.78
N PHE A 95 -19.76 25.47 -19.23
CA PHE A 95 -19.37 24.09 -18.93
C PHE A 95 -18.02 23.72 -19.54
N GLN A 96 -17.76 24.11 -20.79
CA GLN A 96 -16.47 23.89 -21.44
C GLN A 96 -15.33 24.53 -20.63
N SER A 97 -15.49 25.78 -20.20
CA SER A 97 -14.50 26.47 -19.36
C SER A 97 -14.27 25.73 -18.04
N ARG A 98 -15.34 25.27 -17.38
CA ARG A 98 -15.25 24.49 -16.13
C ARG A 98 -14.56 23.14 -16.35
N VAL A 99 -14.85 22.44 -17.44
CA VAL A 99 -14.21 21.16 -17.79
C VAL A 99 -12.72 21.36 -18.03
N THR A 100 -12.31 22.35 -18.83
CA THR A 100 -10.89 22.67 -19.02
C THR A 100 -10.20 22.98 -17.69
N GLY A 101 -10.85 23.74 -16.81
CA GLY A 101 -10.32 24.02 -15.47
C GLY A 101 -10.17 22.77 -14.58
N LEU A 102 -11.10 21.82 -14.68
CA LEU A 102 -11.01 20.54 -13.97
C LEU A 102 -9.91 19.65 -14.53
N GLU A 103 -9.76 19.57 -15.86
CA GLU A 103 -8.69 18.81 -16.52
C GLU A 103 -7.31 19.33 -16.12
N GLN A 104 -7.11 20.65 -16.09
CA GLN A 104 -5.86 21.25 -15.63
C GLN A 104 -5.57 20.93 -14.15
N ARG A 105 -6.58 21.04 -13.28
CA ARG A 105 -6.43 20.68 -11.86
C ARG A 105 -6.13 19.20 -11.69
N MET A 106 -6.78 18.33 -12.46
CA MET A 106 -6.54 16.89 -12.42
C MET A 106 -5.11 16.55 -12.83
N GLY A 107 -4.61 17.11 -13.93
CA GLY A 107 -3.21 16.93 -14.35
C GLY A 107 -2.20 17.45 -13.32
N SER A 108 -2.52 18.56 -12.63
CA SER A 108 -1.68 19.06 -11.54
C SER A 108 -1.65 18.11 -10.33
N LEU A 109 -2.80 17.52 -9.98
CA LEU A 109 -2.90 16.56 -8.87
C LEU A 109 -2.17 15.25 -9.20
N GLU A 110 -2.32 14.74 -10.42
CA GLU A 110 -1.57 13.56 -10.89
C GLU A 110 -0.06 13.78 -10.77
N THR A 111 0.42 14.96 -11.19
CA THR A 111 1.84 15.32 -11.07
C THR A 111 2.30 15.39 -9.61
N GLN A 112 1.47 15.97 -8.72
CA GLN A 112 1.76 16.04 -7.29
C GLN A 112 1.79 14.64 -6.65
N ILE A 113 0.85 13.77 -6.99
CA ILE A 113 0.80 12.39 -6.51
C ILE A 113 2.06 11.64 -6.94
N ASN A 114 2.41 11.68 -8.23
CA ASN A 114 3.62 11.03 -8.74
C ASN A 114 4.88 11.55 -8.01
N THR A 115 4.98 12.87 -7.82
CA THR A 115 6.10 13.48 -7.09
C THR A 115 6.13 13.03 -5.63
N SER A 116 4.98 12.95 -4.96
CA SER A 116 4.89 12.50 -3.56
C SER A 116 5.29 11.03 -3.42
N GLN A 117 4.92 10.18 -4.38
CA GLN A 117 5.30 8.77 -4.39
C GLN A 117 6.81 8.60 -4.56
N VAL A 118 7.45 9.38 -5.44
CA VAL A 118 8.91 9.37 -5.58
C VAL A 118 9.58 9.81 -4.29
N ARG A 119 9.11 10.90 -3.66
CA ARG A 119 9.65 11.37 -2.38
C ARG A 119 9.52 10.35 -1.25
N GLU A 120 8.42 9.60 -1.21
CA GLU A 120 8.23 8.53 -0.23
C GLU A 120 9.27 7.42 -0.42
N GLN A 121 9.52 7.01 -1.66
CA GLN A 121 10.57 6.02 -1.96
C GLN A 121 11.96 6.53 -1.57
N ASP A 122 12.27 7.80 -1.88
CA ASP A 122 13.54 8.43 -1.48
C ASP A 122 13.67 8.49 0.04
N PHE A 123 12.59 8.78 0.76
CA PHE A 123 12.56 8.81 2.21
C PHE A 123 12.82 7.43 2.82
N ILE A 124 12.16 6.38 2.31
CA ILE A 124 12.40 4.99 2.73
C ILE A 124 13.86 4.60 2.48
N TYR A 125 14.39 4.91 1.29
CA TYR A 125 15.78 4.64 0.93
C TYR A 125 16.76 5.36 1.87
N LEU A 126 16.55 6.66 2.10
CA LEU A 126 17.43 7.47 2.94
C LEU A 126 17.39 7.00 4.40
N ARG A 127 16.21 6.66 4.92
CA ARG A 127 16.06 6.10 6.26
C ARG A 127 16.78 4.76 6.42
N SER A 128 16.68 3.88 5.42
CA SER A 128 17.42 2.63 5.39
C SER A 128 18.94 2.86 5.37
N LYS A 129 19.41 3.80 4.54
CA LYS A 129 20.83 4.18 4.46
C LYS A 129 21.35 4.77 5.76
N LEU A 130 20.58 5.64 6.42
CA LEU A 130 20.94 6.20 7.74
C LEU A 130 21.04 5.10 8.79
N THR A 131 20.09 4.17 8.82
CA THR A 131 20.11 3.03 9.74
C THR A 131 21.34 2.15 9.53
N ASP A 132 21.67 1.84 8.26
CA ASP A 132 22.85 1.04 7.92
C ASP A 132 24.17 1.75 8.25
N MET A 133 24.25 3.08 8.04
CA MET A 133 25.39 3.89 8.46
C MET A 133 25.56 3.91 9.98
N GLU A 134 24.47 4.12 10.73
CA GLU A 134 24.46 4.09 12.20
C GLU A 134 24.89 2.71 12.70
N ASP A 135 24.32 1.63 12.17
CA ASP A 135 24.70 0.27 12.55
C ASP A 135 26.17 -0.01 12.23
N ARG A 136 26.68 0.38 11.04
CA ARG A 136 28.12 0.27 10.69
C ARG A 136 29.01 0.95 11.71
N SER A 137 28.65 2.16 12.14
CA SER A 137 29.44 2.93 13.11
C SER A 137 29.46 2.30 14.52
N ARG A 138 28.51 1.39 14.82
CA ARG A 138 28.37 0.73 16.11
C ARG A 138 28.74 -0.75 16.10
N ARG A 139 29.20 -1.32 14.98
CA ARG A 139 29.50 -2.76 14.88
C ARG A 139 30.57 -3.24 15.85
N ASP A 140 31.47 -2.35 16.24
CA ASP A 140 32.54 -2.64 17.19
C ASP A 140 32.17 -2.28 18.64
N ASN A 141 30.94 -1.79 18.85
CA ASN A 141 30.41 -1.51 20.18
C ASN A 141 29.77 -2.77 20.77
N ILE A 142 30.10 -3.04 22.03
CA ILE A 142 29.33 -3.90 22.92
C ILE A 142 28.58 -3.07 23.95
N ARG A 143 27.40 -3.54 24.33
CA ARG A 143 26.58 -2.99 25.40
C ARG A 143 26.55 -3.95 26.57
N ILE A 144 27.02 -3.51 27.72
CA ILE A 144 27.09 -4.31 28.94
C ILE A 144 26.05 -3.78 29.93
N LEU A 145 25.22 -4.69 30.44
CA LEU A 145 24.12 -4.41 31.35
C LEU A 145 24.34 -5.13 32.67
N GLY A 146 24.03 -4.49 33.79
CA GLY A 146 24.01 -5.13 35.10
C GLY A 146 25.25 -4.94 35.96
N ILE A 147 26.32 -4.30 35.46
CA ILE A 147 27.47 -3.92 36.28
C ILE A 147 27.05 -2.80 37.26
N PRO A 148 27.17 -3.00 38.59
CA PRO A 148 26.85 -1.99 39.60
C PRO A 148 27.60 -0.68 39.40
N GLU A 149 26.97 0.44 39.79
CA GLU A 149 27.61 1.76 39.65
C GLU A 149 28.84 1.86 40.56
N ASN A 150 29.90 2.51 40.06
CA ASN A 150 31.17 2.76 40.76
C ASN A 150 32.10 1.54 40.95
N GLU A 151 31.71 0.34 40.50
CA GLU A 151 32.63 -0.81 40.47
C GLU A 151 33.79 -0.63 39.48
N GLU A 152 33.64 0.26 38.50
CA GLU A 152 34.68 0.47 37.49
C GLU A 152 35.87 1.27 38.02
N GLY A 153 35.73 1.90 39.19
CA GLY A 153 36.71 2.82 39.73
C GLY A 153 36.86 4.07 38.86
N SER A 154 38.11 4.52 38.69
CA SER A 154 38.43 5.75 37.96
C SER A 154 38.56 5.57 36.45
N ASP A 155 38.87 4.35 35.97
CA ASP A 155 39.04 4.07 34.54
C ASP A 155 38.28 2.82 34.10
N MET A 156 37.25 3.08 33.29
CA MET A 156 36.39 2.05 32.73
C MET A 156 37.10 1.12 31.75
N GLN A 157 38.10 1.61 31.01
CA GLN A 157 38.78 0.78 30.02
C GLN A 157 39.66 -0.25 30.72
N THR A 158 40.49 0.17 31.67
CA THR A 158 41.30 -0.74 32.49
C THR A 158 40.44 -1.78 33.21
N PHE A 159 39.33 -1.36 33.81
CA PHE A 159 38.37 -2.28 34.44
C PHE A 159 37.86 -3.34 33.45
N LEU A 160 37.40 -2.95 32.27
CA LEU A 160 36.89 -3.88 31.28
C LEU A 160 37.98 -4.80 30.72
N THR A 161 39.19 -4.29 30.49
CA THR A 161 40.33 -5.11 30.02
C THR A 161 40.68 -6.21 31.03
N SER A 162 40.59 -5.94 32.34
CA SER A 162 40.89 -6.96 33.37
C SER A 162 39.72 -7.90 33.68
N THR A 163 38.48 -7.38 33.64
CA THR A 163 37.31 -8.07 34.17
C THR A 163 36.55 -8.84 33.09
N LEU A 164 36.47 -8.30 31.87
CA LEU A 164 35.68 -8.90 30.80
C LEU A 164 36.20 -10.29 30.39
N PRO A 165 37.52 -10.52 30.17
CA PRO A 165 38.05 -11.85 29.85
C PRO A 165 37.73 -12.90 30.93
N LYS A 166 37.87 -12.51 32.21
CA LYS A 166 37.57 -13.37 33.36
C LYS A 166 36.09 -13.70 33.47
N MET A 167 35.23 -12.72 33.20
CA MET A 167 33.78 -12.84 33.28
C MET A 167 33.22 -13.83 32.25
N ILE A 168 33.77 -13.80 31.03
CA ILE A 168 33.31 -14.67 29.93
C ILE A 168 34.18 -15.93 29.77
N SER A 169 35.15 -16.12 30.64
CA SER A 169 36.14 -17.22 30.62
C SER A 169 36.79 -17.41 29.25
N LEU A 170 37.25 -16.31 28.64
CA LEU A 170 37.92 -16.31 27.34
C LEU A 170 39.20 -15.48 27.41
N ASP A 171 40.31 -16.10 27.01
CA ASP A 171 41.59 -15.43 26.87
C ASP A 171 41.69 -14.73 25.52
N PHE A 172 42.28 -13.53 25.52
CA PHE A 172 42.48 -12.73 24.32
C PHE A 172 43.97 -12.47 24.11
N ASP A 173 44.46 -12.86 22.94
CA ASP A 173 45.78 -12.50 22.45
C ASP A 173 45.64 -11.83 21.06
N PRO A 174 46.01 -10.55 20.91
CA PRO A 174 46.45 -9.61 21.94
C PRO A 174 45.34 -9.25 22.95
N PRO A 175 45.67 -8.65 24.12
CA PRO A 175 44.69 -8.22 25.11
C PRO A 175 43.59 -7.31 24.55
N LEU A 176 42.48 -7.20 25.27
CA LEU A 176 41.39 -6.32 24.86
C LEU A 176 41.81 -4.85 24.92
N GLU A 177 41.63 -4.16 23.79
CA GLU A 177 41.86 -2.73 23.65
C GLU A 177 40.54 -2.04 23.29
N PHE A 178 40.25 -0.94 23.97
CA PHE A 178 39.05 -0.15 23.77
C PHE A 178 39.43 1.21 23.19
N GLN A 179 38.68 1.68 22.19
CA GLN A 179 38.77 3.07 21.74
C GLN A 179 38.08 4.01 22.74
N ARG A 180 36.97 3.55 23.34
CA ARG A 180 36.16 4.28 24.31
C ARG A 180 35.31 3.32 25.12
N ALA A 181 35.10 3.62 26.41
CA ALA A 181 34.14 2.93 27.26
C ALA A 181 33.51 3.92 28.24
N HIS A 182 32.18 3.94 28.35
CA HIS A 182 31.46 4.85 29.24
C HIS A 182 30.03 4.37 29.56
N ARG A 183 29.46 4.88 30.66
CA ARG A 183 28.04 4.70 31.00
C ARG A 183 27.14 5.60 30.17
N ILE A 184 25.96 5.10 29.80
CA ILE A 184 24.94 5.83 29.05
C ILE A 184 23.84 6.32 30.00
N GLY A 185 23.42 7.57 29.79
CA GLY A 185 22.25 8.15 30.44
C GLY A 185 22.56 8.91 31.73
N PRO A 186 21.56 9.63 32.27
CA PRO A 186 21.74 10.53 33.40
C PRO A 186 22.18 9.75 34.64
N LYS A 187 23.11 10.33 35.42
CA LYS A 187 23.56 9.76 36.70
C LYS A 187 22.34 9.62 37.61
N ARG A 188 22.16 8.43 38.18
CA ARG A 188 21.03 8.15 39.07
C ARG A 188 21.44 8.43 40.51
N SER A 189 20.55 9.04 41.28
CA SER A 189 20.78 9.39 42.69
C SER A 189 20.53 8.22 43.63
N ASP A 190 19.83 7.18 43.16
CA ASP A 190 19.36 6.07 43.97
C ASP A 190 20.01 4.74 43.56
N ASN A 191 20.65 4.09 44.53
CA ASN A 191 21.26 2.76 44.42
C ASN A 191 20.24 1.63 44.27
N SER A 192 18.94 1.88 44.50
CA SER A 192 17.87 0.89 44.24
C SER A 192 17.52 0.77 42.75
N SER A 193 18.01 1.67 41.90
CA SER A 193 17.68 1.67 40.48
C SER A 193 18.60 0.74 39.67
N ARG A 194 18.09 0.13 38.59
CA ARG A 194 18.90 -0.75 37.72
C ARG A 194 20.18 -0.04 37.25
N PRO A 195 21.38 -0.62 37.37
CA PRO A 195 22.60 0.07 36.98
C PRO A 195 22.58 0.57 35.52
N ARG A 196 23.24 1.70 35.23
CA ARG A 196 23.29 2.22 33.85
C ARG A 196 24.03 1.25 32.91
N PRO A 197 23.60 1.14 31.65
CA PRO A 197 24.35 0.42 30.64
C PRO A 197 25.70 1.05 30.38
N ILE A 198 26.70 0.22 30.11
CA ILE A 198 28.00 0.63 29.58
C ILE A 198 28.00 0.36 28.07
N ILE A 199 28.47 1.31 27.26
CA ILE A 199 28.91 1.07 25.89
C ILE A 199 30.44 1.08 25.87
N ALA A 200 31.00 0.04 25.28
CA ALA A 200 32.43 -0.07 25.03
C ALA A 200 32.69 -0.37 23.55
N CYS A 201 33.52 0.44 22.91
CA CYS A 201 33.94 0.28 21.52
C CYS A 201 35.31 -0.39 21.51
N LEU A 202 35.38 -1.60 20.99
CA LEU A 202 36.64 -2.34 20.86
C LEU A 202 37.43 -1.84 19.65
N LEU A 203 38.76 -1.96 19.72
CA LEU A 203 39.62 -1.63 18.60
C LEU A 203 39.57 -2.71 17.50
N ARG A 204 39.31 -3.96 17.87
CA ARG A 204 39.39 -5.14 16.98
C ARG A 204 38.02 -5.79 16.81
N HIS A 205 37.46 -5.70 15.60
CA HIS A 205 36.14 -6.27 15.25
C HIS A 205 36.00 -7.77 15.57
N ASN A 206 37.07 -8.55 15.37
CA ASN A 206 37.05 -10.00 15.62
C ASN A 206 36.80 -10.32 17.11
N GLN A 207 37.42 -9.55 18.01
CA GLN A 207 37.23 -9.71 19.46
C GLN A 207 35.77 -9.35 19.84
N THR A 208 35.21 -8.30 19.23
CA THR A 208 33.78 -7.96 19.40
C THR A 208 32.87 -9.12 19.01
N ARG A 209 33.12 -9.76 17.85
CA ARG A 209 32.32 -10.91 17.40
C ARG A 209 32.44 -12.09 18.35
N GLN A 210 33.64 -12.42 18.83
CA GLN A 210 33.88 -13.50 19.79
C GLN A 210 33.12 -13.26 21.10
N ILE A 211 33.25 -12.06 21.68
CA ILE A 211 32.54 -11.68 22.91
C ILE A 211 31.03 -11.82 22.73
N LEU A 212 30.49 -11.30 21.62
CA LEU A 212 29.05 -11.37 21.35
C LEU A 212 28.56 -12.81 21.10
N GLN A 213 29.37 -13.66 20.51
CA GLN A 213 29.06 -15.08 20.32
C GLN A 213 29.02 -15.82 21.65
N VAL A 214 30.04 -15.65 22.50
CA VAL A 214 30.08 -16.23 23.84
C VAL A 214 28.91 -15.74 24.69
N ALA A 215 28.58 -14.44 24.61
CA ALA A 215 27.44 -13.87 25.31
C ALA A 215 26.08 -14.45 24.88
N ARG A 216 25.92 -14.81 23.59
CA ARG A 216 24.68 -15.43 23.09
C ARG A 216 24.55 -16.89 23.54
N ASN A 217 25.66 -17.60 23.65
CA ASN A 217 25.67 -19.04 23.93
C ASN A 217 25.71 -19.36 25.42
N HIS A 218 26.44 -18.57 26.20
CA HIS A 218 26.76 -18.84 27.60
C HIS A 218 26.27 -17.75 28.56
N GLY A 219 25.72 -16.65 28.04
CA GLY A 219 25.09 -15.63 28.88
C GLY A 219 23.74 -16.07 29.44
N PRO A 220 23.24 -15.40 30.49
CA PRO A 220 23.86 -14.28 31.19
C PRO A 220 25.01 -14.70 32.11
N PHE A 221 25.95 -13.77 32.35
CA PHE A 221 27.10 -13.98 33.25
C PHE A 221 26.77 -13.49 34.66
N ARG A 222 27.62 -13.82 35.64
CA ARG A 222 27.50 -13.33 37.01
C ARG A 222 28.82 -12.75 37.49
N ILE A 223 28.76 -11.56 38.09
CA ILE A 223 29.81 -11.03 38.96
C ILE A 223 29.18 -10.82 40.32
N ASP A 224 29.76 -11.43 41.35
CA ASP A 224 29.21 -11.50 42.69
C ASP A 224 27.73 -11.96 42.68
N GLN A 225 26.81 -11.06 43.06
CA GLN A 225 25.36 -11.33 43.11
C GLN A 225 24.59 -10.72 41.92
N HIS A 226 25.28 -10.15 40.93
CA HIS A 226 24.67 -9.39 39.83
C HIS A 226 24.68 -10.17 38.51
N GLU A 227 23.51 -10.24 37.86
CA GLU A 227 23.37 -10.78 36.50
C GLU A 227 23.88 -9.76 35.47
N ILE A 228 24.87 -10.16 34.67
CA ILE A 228 25.45 -9.33 33.62
C ILE A 228 25.05 -9.86 32.25
N ARG A 229 24.60 -8.96 31.39
CA ARG A 229 24.24 -9.27 30.01
C ARG A 229 25.05 -8.41 29.05
N ILE A 230 25.67 -9.08 28.08
CA ILE A 230 26.40 -8.43 27.00
C ILE A 230 25.58 -8.59 25.72
N THR A 231 25.34 -7.48 25.03
CA THR A 231 24.60 -7.45 23.75
C THR A 231 25.31 -6.55 22.76
N ALA A 232 25.02 -6.71 21.47
CA ALA A 232 25.46 -5.75 20.46
C ALA A 232 24.71 -4.41 20.62
N ASP A 233 25.34 -3.32 20.20
CA ASP A 233 24.76 -1.97 20.22
C ASP A 233 24.19 -1.60 18.85
N TYR A 234 22.97 -2.05 18.54
CA TYR A 234 22.30 -1.67 17.29
C TYR A 234 21.67 -0.28 17.36
N SER A 235 21.42 0.32 16.20
CA SER A 235 20.51 1.47 16.06
C SER A 235 19.12 1.16 16.64
N LYS A 236 18.36 2.23 16.91
CA LYS A 236 16.98 2.09 17.42
C LYS A 236 16.10 1.30 16.44
N GLU A 237 16.18 1.62 15.15
CA GLU A 237 15.38 0.97 14.11
C GLU A 237 15.71 -0.52 13.97
N THR A 238 16.99 -0.88 13.99
CA THR A 238 17.39 -2.29 13.98
C THR A 238 16.93 -3.02 15.23
N ASN A 239 17.02 -2.41 16.42
CA ASN A 239 16.48 -3.00 17.65
C ASN A 239 14.95 -3.22 17.57
N GLU A 240 14.20 -2.28 17.00
CA GLU A 240 12.75 -2.42 16.79
C GLU A 240 12.43 -3.57 15.83
N ARG A 241 13.14 -3.67 14.70
CA ARG A 241 13.00 -4.80 13.76
C ARG A 241 13.31 -6.15 14.42
N ARG A 242 14.39 -6.22 15.19
CA ARG A 242 14.74 -7.42 15.98
C ARG A 242 13.63 -7.76 16.97
N LYS A 243 13.12 -6.78 17.72
CA LYS A 243 12.02 -6.98 18.68
C LYS A 243 10.75 -7.51 17.99
N ALA A 244 10.43 -6.98 16.81
CA ALA A 244 9.29 -7.42 16.01
C ALA A 244 9.41 -8.90 15.59
N PHE A 245 10.60 -9.33 15.12
CA PHE A 245 10.85 -10.76 14.87
C PHE A 245 10.77 -11.61 16.15
N LEU A 246 11.36 -11.14 17.25
CA LEU A 246 11.35 -11.86 18.53
C LEU A 246 9.92 -12.09 19.05
N ALA A 247 9.00 -11.17 18.78
CA ALA A 247 7.58 -11.31 19.13
C ALA A 247 6.89 -12.49 18.41
N LEU A 248 7.43 -12.95 17.27
CA LEU A 248 6.88 -14.08 16.51
C LEU A 248 7.43 -15.45 16.96
N ARG A 249 8.44 -15.48 17.85
CA ARG A 249 9.03 -16.74 18.37
C ARG A 249 8.02 -17.72 18.97
N PRO A 250 7.00 -17.31 19.76
CA PRO A 250 6.00 -18.24 20.28
C PRO A 250 5.26 -18.99 19.18
N ARG A 251 4.93 -18.31 18.07
CA ARG A 251 4.25 -18.92 16.91
C ARG A 251 5.16 -19.93 16.20
N LEU A 252 6.44 -19.59 16.01
CA LEU A 252 7.44 -20.48 15.43
C LEU A 252 7.62 -21.76 16.25
N ARG A 253 7.66 -21.64 17.58
CA ARG A 253 7.73 -22.80 18.48
C ARG A 253 6.48 -23.67 18.40
N LYS A 254 5.29 -23.06 18.35
CA LYS A 254 4.02 -23.80 18.21
C LYS A 254 3.96 -24.61 16.91
N LEU A 255 4.59 -24.13 15.84
CA LEU A 255 4.67 -24.79 14.54
C LEU A 255 5.91 -25.70 14.40
N GLU A 256 6.64 -25.93 15.48
CA GLU A 256 7.85 -26.77 15.54
C GLU A 256 8.93 -26.40 14.50
N MET A 257 8.99 -25.12 14.14
CA MET A 257 9.98 -24.62 13.19
C MET A 257 11.31 -24.30 13.90
N LYS A 258 12.43 -24.67 13.28
CA LYS A 258 13.75 -24.17 13.70
C LYS A 258 13.92 -22.73 13.22
N TYR A 259 14.55 -21.88 13.99
CA TYR A 259 14.75 -20.48 13.61
C TYR A 259 15.98 -19.87 14.28
N GLY A 260 16.47 -18.78 13.70
CA GLY A 260 17.51 -17.95 14.30
C GLY A 260 17.51 -16.54 13.73
N LEU A 261 18.01 -15.59 14.52
CA LEU A 261 18.05 -14.17 14.16
C LEU A 261 19.50 -13.75 13.90
N PHE A 262 19.81 -13.49 12.63
CA PHE A 262 21.10 -12.99 12.18
C PHE A 262 21.21 -11.47 12.32
N ASP A 263 22.46 -11.02 12.39
CA ASP A 263 22.81 -9.61 12.35
C ASP A 263 22.62 -9.02 10.94
N PRO A 264 22.16 -7.76 10.81
CA PRO A 264 21.67 -6.90 11.88
C PRO A 264 20.23 -7.24 12.34
N ALA A 265 19.34 -7.66 11.43
CA ALA A 265 17.96 -8.06 11.76
C ALA A 265 17.33 -8.91 10.63
N ARG A 266 17.82 -10.12 10.41
CA ARG A 266 17.27 -11.08 9.44
C ARG A 266 16.95 -12.39 10.15
N MET A 267 15.73 -12.90 10.02
CA MET A 267 15.35 -14.16 10.65
C MET A 267 15.30 -15.28 9.62
N TRP A 268 16.01 -16.37 9.89
CA TRP A 268 15.86 -17.60 9.12
C TRP A 268 14.91 -18.54 9.85
N VAL A 269 14.15 -19.31 9.08
CA VAL A 269 13.21 -20.30 9.58
C VAL A 269 13.32 -21.55 8.73
N THR A 270 13.37 -22.71 9.37
CA THR A 270 13.43 -24.02 8.73
C THR A 270 12.25 -24.89 9.15
N LYS A 271 11.56 -25.46 8.17
CA LYS A 271 10.50 -26.47 8.36
C LYS A 271 10.69 -27.60 7.36
N ASN A 272 10.63 -28.84 7.83
CA ASN A 272 10.76 -30.05 7.01
C ASN A 272 12.01 -30.03 6.08
N GLY A 273 13.14 -29.55 6.58
CA GLY A 273 14.40 -29.45 5.83
C GLY A 273 14.52 -28.23 4.90
N VAL A 274 13.44 -27.48 4.66
CA VAL A 274 13.46 -26.27 3.82
C VAL A 274 13.68 -25.04 4.68
N SER A 275 14.72 -24.26 4.38
CA SER A 275 15.08 -23.02 5.08
C SER A 275 14.71 -21.80 4.25
N LYS A 276 14.16 -20.77 4.89
CA LYS A 276 13.82 -19.49 4.27
C LYS A 276 14.23 -18.32 5.15
N ASP A 277 14.77 -17.29 4.52
CA ASP A 277 15.15 -16.04 5.17
C ASP A 277 14.06 -14.97 5.03
N PHE A 278 13.93 -14.15 6.08
CA PHE A 278 12.99 -13.04 6.15
C PHE A 278 13.72 -11.77 6.57
N TYR A 279 13.52 -10.71 5.80
CA TYR A 279 14.11 -9.38 6.05
C TYR A 279 13.12 -8.43 6.73
N ASN A 280 11.82 -8.74 6.64
CA ASN A 280 10.76 -8.06 7.38
C ASN A 280 9.94 -9.06 8.22
N HIS A 281 9.58 -8.64 9.43
CA HIS A 281 8.68 -9.39 10.30
C HIS A 281 7.28 -9.59 9.69
N ASP A 282 6.80 -8.69 8.82
CA ASP A 282 5.50 -8.82 8.16
C ASP A 282 5.50 -9.98 7.17
N GLU A 283 6.58 -10.14 6.38
CA GLU A 283 6.73 -11.28 5.47
C GLU A 283 6.73 -12.61 6.23
N LEU A 284 7.41 -12.65 7.37
CA LEU A 284 7.39 -13.82 8.23
C LEU A 284 6.00 -14.04 8.82
N ARG A 285 5.31 -12.99 9.27
CA ARG A 285 3.96 -13.09 9.82
C ARG A 285 3.00 -13.70 8.79
N LEU A 286 3.00 -13.18 7.56
CA LEU A 286 2.20 -13.73 6.45
C LEU A 286 2.55 -15.19 6.15
N PHE A 287 3.85 -15.53 6.19
CA PHE A 287 4.29 -16.91 6.06
C PHE A 287 3.77 -17.81 7.18
N LEU A 288 3.75 -17.35 8.43
CA LEU A 288 3.21 -18.14 9.54
C LEU A 288 1.68 -18.27 9.49
N ASP A 289 0.99 -17.26 8.98
CA ASP A 289 -0.46 -17.27 8.78
C ASP A 289 -0.85 -18.35 7.74
N SER A 290 -0.05 -18.55 6.68
CA SER A 290 -0.35 -19.57 5.66
C SER A 290 -0.27 -21.01 6.18
N TYR A 291 0.53 -21.29 7.23
CA TYR A 291 0.59 -22.61 7.89
C TYR A 291 -0.55 -22.84 8.88
N GLN A 292 -1.21 -21.79 9.36
CA GLN A 292 -2.37 -21.93 10.26
C GLN A 292 -3.67 -22.18 9.50
N SER A 293 -3.73 -21.80 8.22
CA SER A 293 -4.89 -21.99 7.35
C SER A 293 -4.91 -23.33 6.59
N GLN A 294 -3.97 -24.24 6.85
CA GLN A 294 -4.01 -25.60 6.31
C GLN A 294 -4.88 -26.48 7.23
N PRO A 295 -6.03 -27.01 6.77
CA PRO A 295 -6.78 -28.00 7.51
C PRO A 295 -5.94 -29.27 7.67
N MET A 296 -6.10 -29.94 8.81
CA MET A 296 -5.63 -31.31 9.02
C MET A 296 -6.45 -32.24 8.11
N ASP A 297 -6.02 -32.41 6.86
CA ASP A 297 -6.60 -33.43 6.00
C ASP A 297 -6.10 -34.81 6.46
N SER A 298 -7.04 -35.47 7.14
CA SER A 298 -7.27 -36.90 7.31
C SER A 298 -6.25 -37.87 6.71
N TYR A 299 -5.71 -38.69 7.62
CA TYR A 299 -5.42 -40.13 7.51
C TYR A 299 -5.30 -40.75 6.10
N ASN A 300 -4.10 -41.28 5.86
CA ASN A 300 -3.74 -42.45 5.04
C ASN A 300 -4.93 -43.26 4.51
N THR A 301 -5.03 -43.32 3.19
CA THR A 301 -5.37 -44.59 2.52
C THR A 301 -4.09 -45.18 1.99
N ASP A 302 -3.69 -46.30 2.58
CA ASP A 302 -2.64 -47.17 2.09
C ASP A 302 -2.94 -47.56 0.64
N SER A 303 -2.01 -47.26 -0.25
CA SER A 303 -1.86 -47.96 -1.52
C SER A 303 -0.41 -48.41 -1.59
N GLU A 304 -0.19 -49.63 -1.12
CA GLU A 304 0.97 -50.45 -1.46
C GLU A 304 1.16 -50.46 -2.97
N HIS A 305 2.33 -50.03 -3.43
CA HIS A 305 2.96 -50.65 -4.58
C HIS A 305 4.47 -50.47 -4.51
N ASP A 306 5.14 -51.61 -4.36
CA ASP A 306 6.58 -51.84 -4.51
C ASP A 306 7.13 -51.23 -5.81
N ILE A 307 8.27 -50.53 -5.71
CA ILE A 307 9.39 -50.67 -6.66
C ILE A 307 10.74 -50.52 -5.93
N VAL A 308 11.58 -51.51 -6.18
CA VAL A 308 12.97 -51.77 -5.79
C VAL A 308 13.96 -50.65 -6.19
N GLY A 309 14.94 -50.38 -5.33
CA GLY A 309 16.34 -50.18 -5.75
C GLY A 309 17.05 -48.89 -5.35
N GLY A 310 18.15 -49.03 -4.59
CA GLY A 310 19.42 -48.37 -4.93
C GLY A 310 19.84 -47.11 -4.18
N SER A 311 20.83 -47.31 -3.29
CA SER A 311 22.02 -46.48 -3.03
C SER A 311 21.94 -45.04 -2.46
N ASP A 312 22.85 -44.85 -1.50
CA ASP A 312 23.57 -43.63 -1.11
C ASP A 312 22.94 -42.66 -0.12
N ARG A 313 23.35 -42.91 1.14
CA ARG A 313 23.21 -42.07 2.32
C ARG A 313 24.31 -41.00 2.30
N ALA A 314 23.95 -39.76 1.96
CA ALA A 314 24.82 -38.60 2.17
C ALA A 314 24.25 -37.72 3.30
N GLU A 315 25.01 -37.57 4.38
CA GLU A 315 24.75 -36.64 5.48
C GLU A 315 24.89 -35.18 5.00
N PRO A 316 24.06 -34.23 5.49
CA PRO A 316 24.26 -32.81 5.21
C PRO A 316 25.31 -32.19 6.16
N PRO A 317 26.17 -31.28 5.68
CA PRO A 317 27.25 -30.71 6.48
C PRO A 317 26.75 -29.63 7.44
N THR A 318 27.22 -29.71 8.69
CA THR A 318 27.31 -28.57 9.61
C THR A 318 28.25 -27.53 9.01
N ARG A 319 27.82 -26.26 8.94
CA ARG A 319 28.69 -25.13 8.60
C ARG A 319 28.82 -24.17 9.79
N GLU A 320 30.09 -23.90 10.08
CA GLU A 320 30.66 -23.05 11.13
C GLU A 320 30.24 -21.58 11.05
#